data_AF-A0A516NH63-F1
#
_entry.id   AF-A0A516NH63-F1
#
_cell.length_a   1.000
_cell.length_b   1.000
_cell.length_c   1.000
_cell.angle_alpha   90.00
_cell.angle_beta   90.00
_cell.angle_gamma   90.00
#
_symmetry.space_group_name_H-M   'P 1'
#
loop_
_entity.id
_entity.type
_entity.pdbx_description
1 polymer ?
#
loop_
_entity_poly.entity_id
_entity_poly.type
_entity_poly.pdbx_seq_one_letter_code
_entity_poly.pdbx_strand_id
1 'polypeptide(L)'
;MEQITLGEVTVTRIKEFYGTVEMSPGQFFPDSPDGAWDAHRGWLAPEFWNLETGECHSALQTWLLRSEGRTILVDTGVGNHKERPYAPVWSRLDTNYLDNLAAAGVRPEDVDVVINTHLHIDHVGWNTRLDGRTWVPTFPNATYLMPLRDFEFWDPANERETVLGRGNQNVFEDSVTPIHQAGLAHLWDGSYRIDKNLRLDLAPGHTPGSSVLTLESGTDRALFVGDLMHTPLQIVEPRTNSCFCEDPAEARATRHRLLGQAAENNALVFPAHFGGQGAARIERTGSKFSIKEWAGFSRIS
;
A
#
# COMPACT_ATOMS: atom_id res chain seq x y z
N MET A 1 17.58 7.97 -5.61
CA MET A 1 17.24 7.30 -6.88
C MET A 1 15.75 6.97 -6.83
N GLU A 2 15.04 6.89 -7.95
CA GLU A 2 13.62 6.46 -7.92
C GLU A 2 13.46 4.97 -8.28
N GLN A 3 14.55 4.28 -8.64
CA GLN A 3 14.59 2.86 -8.97
C GLN A 3 15.74 2.15 -8.25
N ILE A 4 15.50 0.91 -7.83
CA ILE A 4 16.53 -0.04 -7.37
C ILE A 4 16.37 -1.38 -8.11
N THR A 5 17.38 -2.25 -8.01
CA THR A 5 17.33 -3.62 -8.55
C THR A 5 17.54 -4.63 -7.43
N LEU A 6 16.72 -5.67 -7.41
CA LEU A 6 16.75 -6.80 -6.47
C LEU A 6 16.80 -8.09 -7.29
N GLY A 7 17.99 -8.67 -7.41
CA GLY A 7 18.27 -9.77 -8.33
C GLY A 7 17.86 -9.42 -9.77
N GLU A 8 16.90 -10.17 -10.30
CA GLU A 8 16.37 -9.99 -11.66
C GLU A 8 15.17 -9.04 -11.75
N VAL A 9 14.77 -8.40 -10.64
CA VAL A 9 13.59 -7.54 -10.57
C VAL A 9 13.99 -6.09 -10.34
N THR A 10 13.51 -5.16 -11.16
CA THR A 10 13.63 -3.72 -10.87
C THR A 10 12.41 -3.22 -10.13
N VAL A 11 12.60 -2.35 -9.14
CA VAL A 11 11.53 -1.71 -8.36
C VAL A 11 11.66 -0.20 -8.50
N THR A 12 10.63 0.46 -9.02
CA THR A 12 10.54 1.90 -9.24
C THR A 12 9.40 2.49 -8.43
N ARG A 13 9.62 3.62 -7.80
CA ARG A 13 8.58 4.34 -7.07
C ARG A 13 7.85 5.33 -7.97
N ILE A 14 6.54 5.20 -8.08
CA ILE A 14 5.66 6.13 -8.80
C ILE A 14 4.82 6.86 -7.77
N LYS A 15 5.00 8.18 -7.66
CA LYS A 15 4.34 9.01 -6.64
C LYS A 15 3.00 9.53 -7.17
N GLU A 16 1.98 9.55 -6.32
CA GLU A 16 0.73 10.27 -6.57
C GLU A 16 0.63 11.49 -5.65
N PHE A 17 0.76 11.27 -4.34
CA PHE A 17 0.55 12.27 -3.31
C PHE A 17 1.53 12.08 -2.16
N TYR A 18 1.85 13.17 -1.49
CA TYR A 18 2.44 13.13 -0.17
C TYR A 18 2.00 14.35 0.61
N GLY A 19 1.59 14.15 1.86
CA GLY A 19 1.13 15.22 2.71
C GLY A 19 0.31 14.71 3.88
N THR A 20 -0.46 15.63 4.48
CA THR A 20 -1.31 15.35 5.63
C THR A 20 -2.40 14.32 5.31
N VAL A 21 -2.74 13.52 6.32
CA VAL A 21 -3.95 12.68 6.33
C VAL A 21 -5.07 13.28 7.20
N GLU A 22 -4.91 14.54 7.65
CA GLU A 22 -5.84 15.27 8.53
C GLU A 22 -6.15 14.55 9.86
N MET A 23 -5.20 13.73 10.33
CA MET A 23 -5.28 13.03 11.61
C MET A 23 -4.02 13.23 12.42
N SER A 24 -4.18 13.52 13.71
CA SER A 24 -3.08 13.44 14.67
C SER A 24 -2.65 11.99 14.92
N PRO A 25 -1.44 11.77 15.46
CA PRO A 25 -1.01 10.46 15.95
C PRO A 25 -2.04 9.71 16.81
N GLY A 26 -2.74 10.41 17.71
CA GLY A 26 -3.75 9.80 18.58
C GLY A 26 -5.06 9.43 17.89
N GLN A 27 -5.38 10.07 16.76
CA GLN A 27 -6.54 9.70 15.94
C GLN A 27 -6.19 8.55 15.00
N PHE A 28 -5.01 8.61 14.37
CA PHE A 28 -4.60 7.61 13.40
C PHE A 28 -4.12 6.32 14.07
N PHE A 29 -3.40 6.42 15.20
CA PHE A 29 -2.84 5.28 15.95
C PHE A 29 -3.29 5.35 17.43
N PRO A 30 -4.59 5.13 17.69
CA PRO A 30 -5.20 5.37 19.00
C PRO A 30 -4.67 4.45 20.11
N ASP A 31 -4.00 3.35 19.75
CA ASP A 31 -3.38 2.40 20.67
C ASP A 31 -1.85 2.53 20.74
N SER A 32 -1.26 3.58 20.14
CA SER A 32 0.17 3.86 20.29
C SER A 32 0.51 4.18 21.74
N PRO A 33 1.63 3.66 22.30
CA PRO A 33 2.01 3.96 23.67
C PRO A 33 2.25 5.45 23.90
N ASP A 34 1.85 5.95 25.07
CA ASP A 34 2.08 7.34 25.47
C ASP A 34 3.55 7.73 25.32
N GLY A 35 3.81 8.84 24.61
CA GLY A 35 5.16 9.36 24.37
C GLY A 35 5.99 8.61 23.32
N ALA A 36 5.46 7.55 22.69
CA ALA A 36 6.21 6.80 21.67
C ALA A 36 6.59 7.67 20.46
N TRP A 37 5.66 8.52 19.99
CA TRP A 37 5.91 9.47 18.91
C TRP A 37 7.01 10.49 19.27
N ASP A 38 6.98 11.01 20.49
CA ASP A 38 7.99 11.96 20.97
C ASP A 38 9.36 11.31 21.15
N ALA A 39 9.41 10.09 21.69
CA ALA A 39 10.64 9.31 21.84
C ALA A 39 11.33 9.02 20.49
N HIS A 40 10.55 9.01 19.41
CA HIS A 40 11.00 8.69 18.06
C HIS A 40 10.95 9.88 17.09
N ARG A 41 10.74 11.10 17.62
CA ARG A 41 10.58 12.33 16.84
C ARG A 41 11.68 12.56 15.82
N GLY A 42 12.93 12.23 16.15
CA GLY A 42 14.10 12.49 15.30
C GLY A 42 14.11 11.80 13.92
N TRP A 43 13.28 10.77 13.73
CA TRP A 43 13.13 10.09 12.44
C TRP A 43 11.67 9.94 12.00
N LEU A 44 10.71 10.31 12.84
CA LEU A 44 9.30 10.45 12.46
C LEU A 44 9.00 11.82 11.85
N ALA A 45 9.66 12.88 12.31
CA ALA A 45 9.44 14.23 11.81
C ALA A 45 10.60 14.71 10.91
N PRO A 46 10.32 15.44 9.80
CA PRO A 46 8.98 15.85 9.35
C PRO A 46 8.25 14.81 8.48
N GLU A 47 8.89 13.70 8.11
CA GLU A 47 8.39 12.84 7.01
C GLU A 47 7.08 12.09 7.28
N PHE A 48 6.79 11.78 8.53
CA PHE A 48 5.61 11.01 8.95
C PHE A 48 4.75 11.78 9.95
N TRP A 49 5.28 12.88 10.50
CA TRP A 49 4.62 13.70 11.50
C TRP A 49 5.03 15.16 11.36
N ASN A 50 4.06 16.01 11.04
CA ASN A 50 4.23 17.45 11.01
C ASN A 50 4.06 18.02 12.42
N LEU A 51 5.15 18.55 12.98
CA LEU A 51 5.17 19.10 14.33
C LEU A 51 4.46 20.46 14.46
N GLU A 52 4.24 21.17 13.35
CA GLU A 52 3.56 22.46 13.35
C GLU A 52 2.03 22.27 13.41
N THR A 53 1.50 21.38 12.57
CA THR A 53 0.05 21.08 12.55
C THR A 53 -0.34 19.98 13.54
N GLY A 54 0.60 19.14 13.95
CA GLY A 54 0.37 17.96 14.78
C GLY A 54 -0.17 16.75 14.01
N GLU A 55 -0.22 16.80 12.68
CA GLU A 55 -0.83 15.79 11.83
C GLU A 55 0.18 14.77 11.29
N CYS A 56 -0.28 13.53 11.10
CA CYS A 56 0.48 12.51 10.40
C CYS A 56 0.56 12.83 8.91
N HIS A 57 1.71 12.51 8.32
CA HIS A 57 1.92 12.57 6.88
C HIS A 57 1.99 11.16 6.30
N SER A 58 1.48 10.99 5.08
CA SER A 58 1.50 9.73 4.33
C SER A 58 1.89 9.97 2.88
N ALA A 59 2.59 9.00 2.29
CA ALA A 59 2.78 8.93 0.85
C ALA A 59 1.69 8.03 0.22
N LEU A 60 1.17 8.43 -0.93
CA LEU A 60 0.38 7.57 -1.82
C LEU A 60 1.23 7.31 -3.06
N GLN A 61 1.55 6.05 -3.28
CA GLN A 61 2.52 5.63 -4.29
C GLN A 61 2.24 4.23 -4.81
N THR A 62 2.62 4.01 -6.05
CA THR A 62 2.65 2.70 -6.70
C THR A 62 4.08 2.20 -6.77
N TRP A 63 4.29 0.92 -6.48
CA TRP A 63 5.55 0.27 -6.79
C TRP A 63 5.47 -0.38 -8.19
N LEU A 64 6.20 0.18 -9.14
CA LEU A 64 6.36 -0.36 -10.49
C LEU A 64 7.50 -1.38 -10.49
N LEU A 65 7.16 -2.63 -10.79
CA LEU A 65 8.09 -3.74 -10.92
C LEU A 65 8.28 -4.12 -12.39
N ARG A 66 9.51 -4.51 -12.75
CA ARG A 66 9.78 -5.28 -13.97
C ARG A 66 10.34 -6.64 -13.57
N SER A 67 9.63 -7.71 -13.91
CA SER A 67 10.00 -9.10 -13.60
C SER A 67 9.60 -10.02 -14.74
N GLU A 68 10.51 -10.88 -15.18
CA GLU A 68 10.31 -11.82 -16.29
C GLU A 68 9.74 -11.19 -17.57
N GLY A 69 10.15 -9.95 -17.87
CA GLY A 69 9.70 -9.20 -19.04
C GLY A 69 8.31 -8.57 -18.91
N ARG A 70 7.67 -8.64 -17.74
CA ARG A 70 6.36 -8.03 -17.46
C ARG A 70 6.50 -6.73 -16.68
N THR A 71 5.59 -5.79 -16.95
CA THR A 71 5.36 -4.55 -16.22
C THR A 71 4.26 -4.77 -15.20
N ILE A 72 4.58 -4.64 -13.92
CA ILE A 72 3.70 -4.98 -12.80
C ILE A 72 3.55 -3.75 -11.90
N LEU A 73 2.33 -3.37 -11.55
CA LEU A 73 2.06 -2.31 -10.57
C LEU A 73 1.57 -2.92 -9.26
N VAL A 74 2.15 -2.51 -8.13
CA VAL A 74 1.63 -2.79 -6.78
C VAL A 74 0.93 -1.55 -6.27
N ASP A 75 -0.38 -1.68 -6.11
CA ASP A 75 -1.35 -0.64 -5.79
C ASP A 75 -1.35 0.53 -6.78
N THR A 76 -2.41 1.32 -6.74
CA THR A 76 -2.73 2.33 -7.76
C THR A 76 -3.24 3.63 -7.15
N GLY A 77 -2.96 3.91 -5.87
CA GLY A 77 -3.29 5.20 -5.29
C GLY A 77 -4.79 5.49 -5.17
N VAL A 78 -5.16 6.78 -5.09
CA VAL A 78 -6.53 7.29 -4.90
C VAL A 78 -7.27 7.57 -6.21
N GLY A 79 -6.56 7.98 -7.25
CA GLY A 79 -7.17 8.26 -8.55
C GLY A 79 -7.76 9.66 -8.66
N ASN A 80 -7.64 10.26 -9.85
CA ASN A 80 -8.20 11.59 -10.08
C ASN A 80 -9.73 11.57 -10.20
N HIS A 81 -10.36 12.70 -9.85
CA HIS A 81 -11.79 12.99 -10.03
C HIS A 81 -12.76 12.13 -9.21
N LYS A 82 -12.25 11.34 -8.28
CA LYS A 82 -13.02 10.43 -7.43
C LYS A 82 -13.72 11.17 -6.30
N GLU A 83 -14.99 10.87 -6.05
CA GLU A 83 -15.73 11.46 -4.92
C GLU A 83 -15.43 10.67 -3.64
N ARG A 84 -14.79 11.33 -2.66
CA ARG A 84 -14.40 10.75 -1.37
C ARG A 84 -15.00 11.55 -0.21
N PRO A 85 -16.31 11.41 0.05
CA PRO A 85 -17.02 12.27 1.01
C PRO A 85 -16.51 12.14 2.46
N TYR A 86 -15.85 11.03 2.80
CA TYR A 86 -15.31 10.76 4.14
C TYR A 86 -13.77 10.83 4.20
N ALA A 87 -13.12 11.21 3.10
CA ALA A 87 -11.68 11.52 3.06
C ALA A 87 -11.44 12.77 2.19
N PRO A 88 -11.82 13.98 2.69
CA PRO A 88 -11.82 15.21 1.89
C PRO A 88 -10.45 15.57 1.31
N VAL A 89 -9.36 15.32 2.05
CA VAL A 89 -7.98 15.52 1.58
C VAL A 89 -7.64 14.74 0.30
N TRP A 90 -8.39 13.67 0.01
CA TRP A 90 -8.22 12.79 -1.14
C TRP A 90 -9.42 12.83 -2.09
N SER A 91 -10.37 13.73 -1.90
CA SER A 91 -11.53 13.86 -2.78
C SER A 91 -11.21 14.73 -3.99
N ARG A 92 -11.66 14.30 -5.17
CA ARG A 92 -11.52 15.00 -6.46
C ARG A 92 -10.09 15.42 -6.75
N LEU A 93 -9.12 14.55 -6.44
CA LEU A 93 -7.73 14.81 -6.78
C LEU A 93 -7.55 15.06 -8.28
N ASP A 94 -6.54 15.84 -8.61
CA ASP A 94 -6.04 16.05 -9.96
C ASP A 94 -4.51 16.03 -9.94
N THR A 95 -3.95 14.83 -9.84
CA THR A 95 -2.51 14.58 -9.70
C THR A 95 -1.86 14.21 -11.04
N ASN A 96 -0.53 14.30 -11.07
CA ASN A 96 0.30 13.93 -12.22
C ASN A 96 0.68 12.43 -12.24
N TYR A 97 -0.13 11.54 -11.65
CA TYR A 97 0.23 10.12 -11.51
C TYR A 97 0.58 9.45 -12.85
N LEU A 98 -0.25 9.66 -13.89
CA LEU A 98 0.02 9.08 -15.22
C LEU A 98 1.24 9.69 -15.89
N ASP A 99 1.53 10.97 -15.68
CA ASP A 99 2.75 11.59 -16.16
C ASP A 99 4.00 11.04 -15.44
N ASN A 100 3.89 10.79 -14.13
CA ASN A 100 4.95 10.15 -13.34
C ASN A 100 5.19 8.71 -13.81
N LEU A 101 4.15 7.96 -14.16
CA LEU A 101 4.25 6.63 -14.74
C LEU A 101 4.91 6.67 -16.13
N ALA A 102 4.51 7.62 -16.97
CA ALA A 102 5.11 7.84 -18.29
C ALA A 102 6.59 8.23 -18.20
N ALA A 103 6.97 9.04 -17.19
CA ALA A 103 8.36 9.39 -16.91
C ALA A 103 9.22 8.18 -16.51
N ALA A 104 8.61 7.11 -15.97
CA ALA A 104 9.25 5.82 -15.73
C ALA A 104 9.28 4.90 -16.98
N GLY A 105 8.80 5.40 -18.12
CA GLY A 105 8.78 4.71 -19.40
C GLY A 105 7.66 3.69 -19.52
N VAL A 106 6.53 3.90 -18.84
CA VAL A 106 5.36 3.01 -18.87
C VAL A 106 4.13 3.81 -19.27
N ARG A 107 3.47 3.40 -20.35
CA ARG A 107 2.13 3.88 -20.68
C ARG A 107 1.09 2.92 -20.09
N PRO A 108 -0.17 3.34 -19.90
CA PRO A 108 -1.17 2.47 -19.30
C PRO A 108 -1.39 1.15 -20.07
N GLU A 109 -1.25 1.16 -21.39
CA GLU A 109 -1.32 -0.04 -22.24
C GLU A 109 -0.14 -1.00 -22.10
N ASP A 110 0.97 -0.57 -21.50
CA ASP A 110 2.18 -1.38 -21.33
C ASP A 110 2.16 -2.20 -20.03
N VAL A 111 1.14 -2.05 -19.18
CA VAL A 111 1.00 -2.74 -17.89
C VAL A 111 0.34 -4.11 -18.08
N ASP A 112 1.04 -5.16 -17.65
CA ASP A 112 0.57 -6.55 -17.75
C ASP A 112 -0.23 -7.00 -16.52
N VAL A 113 0.17 -6.52 -15.33
CA VAL A 113 -0.43 -6.93 -14.06
C VAL A 113 -0.58 -5.73 -13.13
N VAL A 114 -1.75 -5.60 -12.53
CA VAL A 114 -1.99 -4.73 -11.38
C VAL A 114 -2.27 -5.60 -10.17
N ILE A 115 -1.54 -5.40 -9.10
CA ILE A 115 -1.72 -6.06 -7.81
C ILE A 115 -2.41 -5.07 -6.91
N ASN A 116 -3.61 -5.40 -6.41
CA ASN A 116 -4.20 -4.67 -5.30
C ASN A 116 -3.89 -5.43 -4.01
N THR A 117 -3.11 -4.83 -3.11
CA THR A 117 -2.75 -5.45 -1.83
C THR A 117 -3.99 -5.65 -0.96
N HIS A 118 -4.92 -4.70 -1.05
CA HIS A 118 -6.28 -4.71 -0.51
C HIS A 118 -7.12 -3.66 -1.24
N LEU A 119 -8.43 -3.57 -0.97
CA LEU A 119 -9.36 -2.74 -1.74
C LEU A 119 -9.82 -1.45 -1.01
N HIS A 120 -8.88 -0.78 -0.33
CA HIS A 120 -9.13 0.58 0.17
C HIS A 120 -8.95 1.65 -0.90
N ILE A 121 -9.63 2.78 -0.66
CA ILE A 121 -9.63 4.05 -1.39
C ILE A 121 -8.32 4.41 -2.08
N ASP A 122 -7.20 4.29 -1.37
CA ASP A 122 -5.86 4.74 -1.71
C ASP A 122 -4.96 3.66 -2.32
N HIS A 123 -5.55 2.51 -2.67
CA HIS A 123 -4.87 1.38 -3.32
C HIS A 123 -5.46 1.02 -4.69
N VAL A 124 -6.73 1.35 -4.92
CA VAL A 124 -7.48 0.94 -6.13
C VAL A 124 -7.91 2.10 -7.01
N GLY A 125 -7.60 3.32 -6.61
CA GLY A 125 -8.05 4.55 -7.23
C GLY A 125 -7.79 4.64 -8.72
N TRP A 126 -6.52 4.53 -9.13
CA TRP A 126 -6.13 4.50 -10.54
C TRP A 126 -6.37 3.16 -11.21
N ASN A 127 -7.04 2.18 -10.59
CA ASN A 127 -7.53 1.02 -11.35
C ASN A 127 -8.41 1.50 -12.53
N THR A 128 -9.15 2.59 -12.32
CA THR A 128 -9.98 3.23 -13.33
C THR A 128 -9.67 4.71 -13.48
N ARG A 129 -10.03 5.28 -14.63
CA ARG A 129 -10.02 6.72 -14.90
C ARG A 129 -11.36 7.15 -15.47
N LEU A 130 -11.68 8.43 -15.32
CA LEU A 130 -12.91 8.99 -15.87
C LEU A 130 -12.76 9.21 -17.38
N ASP A 131 -13.64 8.62 -18.17
CA ASP A 131 -13.83 8.91 -19.59
C ASP A 131 -15.25 9.47 -19.79
N GLY A 132 -15.34 10.79 -19.97
CA GLY A 132 -16.60 11.51 -19.97
C GLY A 132 -17.35 11.37 -18.64
N ARG A 133 -18.30 10.44 -18.57
CA ARG A 133 -19.14 10.16 -17.39
C ARG A 133 -18.99 8.74 -16.86
N THR A 134 -18.06 7.97 -17.41
CA THR A 134 -17.92 6.54 -17.13
C THR A 134 -16.53 6.25 -16.60
N TRP A 135 -16.45 5.44 -15.55
CA TRP A 135 -15.20 4.89 -15.07
C TRP A 135 -14.79 3.74 -15.99
N VAL A 136 -13.62 3.87 -16.62
CA VAL A 136 -13.05 2.84 -17.51
C VAL A 136 -11.72 2.35 -16.94
N PRO A 137 -11.31 1.10 -17.20
CA PRO A 137 -10.00 0.61 -16.78
C PRO A 137 -8.88 1.53 -17.23
N THR A 138 -8.00 1.94 -16.31
CA THR A 138 -6.82 2.74 -16.64
C THR A 138 -5.82 1.91 -17.42
N PHE A 139 -5.63 0.64 -17.03
CA PHE A 139 -4.66 -0.30 -17.59
C PHE A 139 -5.39 -1.40 -18.36
N PRO A 140 -5.81 -1.14 -19.62
CA PRO A 140 -6.77 -2.01 -20.34
C PRO A 140 -6.22 -3.39 -20.72
N ASN A 141 -4.89 -3.57 -20.74
CA ASN A 141 -4.24 -4.84 -21.05
C ASN A 141 -3.87 -5.65 -19.80
N ALA A 142 -4.06 -5.07 -18.61
CA ALA A 142 -3.60 -5.68 -17.38
C ALA A 142 -4.58 -6.73 -16.85
N THR A 143 -4.04 -7.77 -16.22
CA THR A 143 -4.80 -8.58 -15.27
C THR A 143 -4.72 -7.94 -13.89
N TYR A 144 -5.87 -7.67 -13.28
CA TYR A 144 -5.96 -7.09 -11.94
C TYR A 144 -6.11 -8.20 -10.90
N LEU A 145 -5.06 -8.47 -10.15
CA LEU A 145 -5.06 -9.44 -9.06
C LEU A 145 -5.68 -8.80 -7.82
N MET A 146 -6.89 -9.22 -7.49
CA MET A 146 -7.64 -8.74 -6.32
C MET A 146 -7.87 -9.88 -5.33
N PRO A 147 -7.62 -9.70 -4.03
CA PRO A 147 -7.93 -10.71 -3.04
C PRO A 147 -9.45 -10.97 -3.00
N LEU A 148 -9.85 -12.23 -3.17
CA LEU A 148 -11.27 -12.64 -3.18
C LEU A 148 -11.98 -12.19 -1.90
N ARG A 149 -11.31 -12.34 -0.75
CA ARG A 149 -11.86 -11.97 0.56
C ARG A 149 -12.18 -10.48 0.66
N ASP A 150 -11.35 -9.63 0.06
CA ASP A 150 -11.62 -8.19 0.03
C ASP A 150 -12.69 -7.85 -0.98
N PHE A 151 -12.67 -8.49 -2.15
CA PHE A 151 -13.74 -8.31 -3.14
C PHE A 151 -15.11 -8.61 -2.52
N GLU A 152 -15.24 -9.74 -1.81
CA GLU A 152 -16.48 -10.09 -1.10
C GLU A 152 -16.76 -9.16 0.08
N PHE A 153 -15.75 -8.77 0.86
CA PHE A 153 -15.95 -7.91 2.03
C PHE A 153 -16.44 -6.50 1.66
N TRP A 154 -15.89 -5.93 0.59
CA TRP A 154 -16.18 -4.56 0.15
C TRP A 154 -17.33 -4.46 -0.87
N ASP A 155 -17.85 -5.59 -1.37
CA ASP A 155 -19.04 -5.60 -2.22
C ASP A 155 -20.24 -5.05 -1.44
N PRO A 156 -20.85 -3.91 -1.88
CA PRO A 156 -22.00 -3.32 -1.21
C PRO A 156 -23.19 -4.28 -1.08
N ALA A 157 -23.30 -5.29 -1.94
CA ALA A 157 -24.35 -6.31 -1.88
C ALA A 157 -24.26 -7.20 -0.62
N ASN A 158 -23.11 -7.24 0.05
CA ASN A 158 -22.90 -8.04 1.25
C ASN A 158 -23.15 -7.28 2.57
N GLU A 159 -23.48 -5.98 2.50
CA GLU A 159 -23.93 -5.14 3.63
C GLU A 159 -23.07 -5.28 4.89
N ARG A 160 -21.74 -5.31 4.73
CA ARG A 160 -20.81 -5.45 5.85
C ARG A 160 -20.71 -4.15 6.66
N GLU A 161 -20.74 -4.28 7.98
CA GLU A 161 -20.27 -3.23 8.87
C GLU A 161 -18.74 -3.27 8.93
N THR A 162 -18.10 -2.10 8.80
CA THR A 162 -16.65 -1.97 8.70
C THR A 162 -16.15 -0.99 9.76
N VAL A 163 -14.91 -1.17 10.21
CA VAL A 163 -14.25 -0.23 11.14
C VAL A 163 -14.15 1.16 10.51
N LEU A 164 -13.96 1.23 9.19
CA LEU A 164 -13.99 2.49 8.44
C LEU A 164 -15.38 3.15 8.38
N GLY A 165 -16.45 2.43 8.72
CA GLY A 165 -17.82 2.87 8.48
C GLY A 165 -18.04 3.22 7.02
N ARG A 166 -18.16 4.51 6.71
CA ARG A 166 -18.31 5.02 5.33
C ARG A 166 -17.00 5.50 4.69
N GLY A 167 -15.85 5.30 5.33
CA GLY A 167 -14.54 5.73 4.83
C GLY A 167 -14.23 5.25 3.42
N ASN A 168 -14.66 4.02 3.07
CA ASN A 168 -14.45 3.42 1.75
C ASN A 168 -15.63 3.62 0.76
N GLN A 169 -16.54 4.56 1.05
CA GLN A 169 -17.72 4.78 0.20
C GLN A 169 -17.32 5.18 -1.23
N ASN A 170 -18.08 4.68 -2.21
CA ASN A 170 -17.91 4.85 -3.67
C ASN A 170 -16.75 4.05 -4.29
N VAL A 171 -15.83 3.53 -3.48
CA VAL A 171 -14.59 2.90 -3.97
C VAL A 171 -14.89 1.64 -4.77
N PHE A 172 -15.81 0.80 -4.28
CA PHE A 172 -16.15 -0.44 -4.99
C PHE A 172 -16.82 -0.15 -6.33
N GLU A 173 -17.74 0.80 -6.38
CA GLU A 173 -18.51 1.15 -7.57
C GLU A 173 -17.66 1.82 -8.64
N ASP A 174 -16.71 2.69 -8.22
CA ASP A 174 -15.92 3.45 -9.19
C ASP A 174 -14.59 2.80 -9.55
N SER A 175 -13.99 1.97 -8.70
CA SER A 175 -12.63 1.44 -8.90
C SER A 175 -12.51 -0.08 -8.99
N VAL A 176 -13.50 -0.83 -8.49
CA VAL A 176 -13.46 -2.31 -8.47
C VAL A 176 -14.43 -2.90 -9.48
N THR A 177 -15.70 -2.50 -9.41
CA THR A 177 -16.79 -2.98 -10.27
C THR A 177 -16.48 -2.83 -11.75
N PRO A 178 -15.98 -1.68 -12.26
CA PRO A 178 -15.72 -1.53 -13.69
C PRO A 178 -14.63 -2.48 -14.21
N ILE A 179 -13.65 -2.82 -13.36
CA ILE A 179 -12.58 -3.77 -13.68
C ILE A 179 -13.12 -5.19 -13.75
N HIS A 180 -13.94 -5.56 -12.77
CA HIS A 180 -14.60 -6.87 -12.75
C HIS A 180 -15.53 -7.05 -13.95
N GLN A 181 -16.37 -6.05 -14.27
CA GLN A 181 -17.27 -6.06 -15.41
C GLN A 181 -16.55 -6.09 -16.76
N ALA A 182 -15.36 -5.48 -16.84
CA ALA A 182 -14.50 -5.56 -18.02
C ALA A 182 -13.84 -6.94 -18.20
N GLY A 183 -13.99 -7.87 -17.25
CA GLY A 183 -13.38 -9.19 -17.28
C GLY A 183 -11.87 -9.17 -17.01
N LEU A 184 -11.34 -8.07 -16.47
CA LEU A 184 -9.91 -7.88 -16.20
C LEU A 184 -9.51 -8.30 -14.77
N ALA A 185 -10.48 -8.49 -13.88
CA ALA A 185 -10.23 -8.93 -12.50
C ALA A 185 -9.98 -10.45 -12.42
N HIS A 186 -8.89 -10.82 -11.77
CA HIS A 186 -8.61 -12.18 -11.32
C HIS A 186 -8.66 -12.22 -9.79
N LEU A 187 -9.73 -12.82 -9.26
CA LEU A 187 -9.93 -12.98 -7.82
C LEU A 187 -9.12 -14.18 -7.32
N TRP A 188 -8.28 -13.98 -6.32
CA TRP A 188 -7.40 -15.01 -5.76
C TRP A 188 -7.56 -15.14 -4.24
N ASP A 189 -7.26 -16.31 -3.68
CA ASP A 189 -7.31 -16.56 -2.22
C ASP A 189 -6.10 -17.41 -1.79
N GLY A 190 -5.71 -17.28 -0.52
CA GLY A 190 -4.58 -18.01 0.06
C GLY A 190 -3.22 -17.54 -0.47
N SER A 191 -2.78 -18.11 -1.59
CA SER A 191 -1.47 -17.82 -2.21
C SER A 191 -1.56 -17.86 -3.73
N TYR A 192 -0.88 -16.93 -4.39
CA TYR A 192 -0.86 -16.81 -5.85
C TYR A 192 0.54 -16.56 -6.37
N ARG A 193 1.02 -17.41 -7.28
CA ARG A 193 2.35 -17.31 -7.89
C ARG A 193 2.27 -16.50 -9.18
N ILE A 194 2.89 -15.32 -9.21
CA ILE A 194 2.87 -14.42 -10.37
C ILE A 194 3.97 -14.80 -11.38
N ASP A 195 5.20 -15.03 -10.89
CA ASP A 195 6.33 -15.66 -11.61
C ASP A 195 7.28 -16.35 -10.63
N LYS A 196 8.40 -16.88 -11.12
CA LYS A 196 9.48 -17.46 -10.32
C LYS A 196 9.96 -16.56 -9.17
N ASN A 197 9.92 -15.23 -9.32
CA ASN A 197 10.43 -14.28 -8.32
C ASN A 197 9.32 -13.76 -7.39
N LEU A 198 8.06 -13.73 -7.84
CA LEU A 198 6.96 -13.00 -7.22
C LEU A 198 5.81 -13.91 -6.78
N ARG A 199 5.44 -13.85 -5.51
CA ARG A 199 4.29 -14.58 -4.93
C ARG A 199 3.47 -13.65 -4.03
N LEU A 200 2.16 -13.69 -4.17
CA LEU A 200 1.23 -13.11 -3.23
C LEU A 200 0.83 -14.14 -2.18
N ASP A 201 0.76 -13.70 -0.93
CA ASP A 201 0.17 -14.46 0.17
C ASP A 201 -0.78 -13.56 0.94
N LEU A 202 -1.88 -14.12 1.46
CA LEU A 202 -2.73 -13.38 2.37
C LEU A 202 -1.99 -13.00 3.67
N ALA A 203 -2.26 -11.79 4.10
CA ALA A 203 -1.77 -11.13 5.31
C ALA A 203 -2.96 -10.41 5.98
N PRO A 204 -4.00 -11.14 6.40
CA PRO A 204 -5.24 -10.57 6.90
C PRO A 204 -5.02 -9.77 8.19
N GLY A 205 -5.95 -8.85 8.44
CA GLY A 205 -6.09 -8.12 9.70
C GLY A 205 -6.38 -6.64 9.49
N HIS A 206 -5.63 -5.96 8.61
CA HIS A 206 -6.00 -4.59 8.21
C HIS A 206 -7.32 -4.63 7.43
N THR A 207 -7.39 -5.52 6.45
CA THR A 207 -8.64 -6.01 5.84
C THR A 207 -8.61 -7.54 5.80
N PRO A 208 -9.75 -8.22 5.58
CA PRO A 208 -9.77 -9.69 5.50
C PRO A 208 -8.96 -10.28 4.35
N GLY A 209 -8.78 -9.52 3.26
CA GLY A 209 -8.05 -9.87 2.06
C GLY A 209 -6.69 -9.19 1.93
N SER A 210 -6.27 -8.35 2.88
CA SER A 210 -4.93 -7.76 2.90
C SER A 210 -3.88 -8.80 2.56
N SER A 211 -2.93 -8.43 1.70
CA SER A 211 -1.94 -9.34 1.15
C SER A 211 -0.54 -8.75 1.13
N VAL A 212 0.45 -9.64 1.02
CA VAL A 212 1.86 -9.30 0.88
C VAL A 212 2.40 -9.87 -0.41
N LEU A 213 3.10 -9.04 -1.20
CA LEU A 213 3.89 -9.51 -2.33
C LEU A 213 5.30 -9.85 -1.84
N THR A 214 5.66 -11.12 -1.91
CA THR A 214 7.02 -11.60 -1.64
C THR A 214 7.82 -11.63 -2.93
N LEU A 215 8.99 -11.00 -2.91
CA LEU A 215 10.01 -11.03 -3.96
C LEU A 215 11.21 -11.83 -3.47
N GLU A 216 11.54 -12.89 -4.20
CA GLU A 216 12.76 -13.69 -3.99
C GLU A 216 13.51 -13.83 -5.31
N SER A 217 14.69 -13.21 -5.41
CA SER A 217 15.52 -13.32 -6.61
C SER A 217 16.99 -13.47 -6.23
N GLY A 218 17.57 -14.65 -6.46
CA GLY A 218 18.91 -14.98 -5.98
C GLY A 218 18.99 -14.86 -4.44
N THR A 219 19.86 -13.99 -3.95
CA THR A 219 20.00 -13.66 -2.52
C THR A 219 19.11 -12.49 -2.07
N ASP A 220 18.52 -11.76 -3.01
CA ASP A 220 17.68 -10.60 -2.69
C ASP A 220 16.29 -11.04 -2.24
N ARG A 221 15.79 -10.36 -1.19
CA ARG A 221 14.49 -10.60 -0.57
C ARG A 221 13.78 -9.28 -0.33
N ALA A 222 12.51 -9.20 -0.68
CA ALA A 222 11.66 -8.06 -0.34
C ALA A 222 10.21 -8.47 -0.08
N LEU A 223 9.52 -7.66 0.72
CA LEU A 223 8.09 -7.79 1.02
C LEU A 223 7.40 -6.44 0.75
N PHE A 224 6.40 -6.42 -0.12
CA PHE A 224 5.49 -5.28 -0.28
C PHE A 224 4.26 -5.55 0.56
N VAL A 225 4.10 -4.78 1.64
CA VAL A 225 3.23 -5.15 2.76
C VAL A 225 1.92 -4.36 2.81
N GLY A 226 1.64 -3.53 1.80
CA GLY A 226 0.48 -2.63 1.80
C GLY A 226 0.39 -1.86 3.12
N ASP A 227 -0.77 -1.96 3.75
CA ASP A 227 -1.13 -1.26 4.99
C ASP A 227 -0.94 -2.07 6.26
N LEU A 228 -0.09 -3.10 6.18
CA LEU A 228 0.41 -3.71 7.39
C LEU A 228 1.04 -2.65 8.31
N MET A 229 1.67 -1.63 7.73
CA MET A 229 2.24 -0.49 8.43
C MET A 229 2.05 0.80 7.62
N HIS A 230 1.76 1.89 8.31
CA HIS A 230 1.51 3.20 7.75
C HIS A 230 2.65 4.17 8.08
N THR A 231 3.28 4.00 9.26
CA THR A 231 4.48 4.76 9.66
C THR A 231 5.55 3.85 10.26
N PRO A 232 6.82 4.30 10.32
CA PRO A 232 7.90 3.50 10.87
C PRO A 232 7.79 3.29 12.38
N LEU A 233 6.90 4.02 13.07
CA LEU A 233 6.56 3.73 14.46
C LEU A 233 6.07 2.28 14.61
N GLN A 234 5.27 1.77 13.67
CA GLN A 234 4.74 0.40 13.73
C GLN A 234 5.81 -0.68 13.51
N ILE A 235 7.05 -0.31 13.17
CA ILE A 235 8.19 -1.23 13.20
C ILE A 235 8.64 -1.40 14.65
N VAL A 236 8.94 -0.30 15.34
CA VAL A 236 9.48 -0.32 16.72
C VAL A 236 8.39 -0.66 17.75
N GLU A 237 7.14 -0.31 17.47
CA GLU A 237 5.94 -0.62 18.24
C GLU A 237 4.96 -1.48 17.41
N PRO A 238 5.28 -2.76 17.12
CA PRO A 238 4.50 -3.61 16.20
C PRO A 238 3.09 -3.95 16.68
N ARG A 239 2.77 -3.61 17.94
CA ARG A 239 1.42 -3.77 18.50
C ARG A 239 0.50 -2.59 18.21
N THR A 240 1.05 -1.47 17.73
CA THR A 240 0.27 -0.30 17.36
C THR A 240 -0.46 -0.55 16.04
N ASN A 241 -1.78 -0.46 16.07
CA ASN A 241 -2.62 -0.50 14.87
C ASN A 241 -2.99 0.91 14.43
N SER A 242 -3.40 1.03 13.17
CA SER A 242 -4.17 2.20 12.76
C SER A 242 -5.61 2.06 13.23
N CYS A 243 -6.35 3.17 13.22
CA CYS A 243 -7.80 3.19 13.38
C CYS A 243 -8.56 2.55 12.20
N PHE A 244 -7.86 2.00 11.20
CA PHE A 244 -8.43 1.41 9.99
C PHE A 244 -8.34 -0.12 9.94
N CYS A 245 -7.74 -0.77 10.94
CA CYS A 245 -7.64 -2.24 10.95
C CYS A 245 -8.98 -2.90 11.32
N GLU A 246 -9.56 -3.67 10.39
CA GLU A 246 -10.83 -4.38 10.55
C GLU A 246 -10.78 -5.47 11.65
N ASP A 247 -9.71 -6.25 11.71
CA ASP A 247 -9.41 -7.14 12.84
C ASP A 247 -8.13 -6.68 13.54
N PRO A 248 -8.26 -5.94 14.66
CA PRO A 248 -7.10 -5.45 15.37
C PRO A 248 -6.18 -6.56 15.89
N ALA A 249 -6.72 -7.70 16.34
CA ALA A 249 -5.91 -8.78 16.90
C ALA A 249 -5.10 -9.48 15.80
N GLU A 250 -5.75 -9.78 14.68
CA GLU A 250 -5.12 -10.40 13.52
C GLU A 250 -4.10 -9.45 12.86
N ALA A 251 -4.39 -8.15 12.74
CA ALA A 251 -3.46 -7.16 12.20
C ALA A 251 -2.13 -7.13 12.97
N ARG A 252 -2.18 -7.15 14.32
CA ARG A 252 -0.98 -7.20 15.17
C ARG A 252 -0.21 -8.51 15.00
N ALA A 253 -0.93 -9.63 14.95
CA ALA A 253 -0.32 -10.95 14.78
C ALA A 253 0.39 -11.06 13.41
N THR A 254 -0.28 -10.64 12.35
CA THR A 254 0.25 -10.59 10.98
C THR A 254 1.46 -9.67 10.90
N ARG A 255 1.39 -8.45 11.49
CA ARG A 255 2.52 -7.50 11.49
C ARG A 255 3.73 -8.06 12.18
N HIS A 256 3.56 -8.59 13.39
CA HIS A 256 4.65 -9.17 14.15
C HIS A 256 5.28 -10.37 13.42
N ARG A 257 4.46 -11.25 12.81
CA ARG A 257 4.95 -12.39 12.04
C ARG A 257 5.77 -11.94 10.83
N LEU A 258 5.27 -11.00 10.03
CA LEU A 258 5.94 -10.54 8.80
C LEU A 258 7.20 -9.72 9.10
N LEU A 259 7.21 -8.91 10.16
CA LEU A 259 8.45 -8.25 10.64
C LEU A 259 9.49 -9.27 11.10
N GLY A 260 9.07 -10.35 11.78
CA GLY A 260 9.92 -11.49 12.13
C GLY A 260 10.55 -12.12 10.90
N GLN A 261 9.73 -12.49 9.92
CA GLN A 261 10.18 -13.07 8.65
C GLN A 261 11.10 -12.13 7.87
N ALA A 262 10.80 -10.82 7.85
CA ALA A 262 11.64 -9.84 7.19
C ALA A 262 13.03 -9.75 7.84
N ALA A 263 13.09 -9.70 9.17
CA ALA A 263 14.35 -9.64 9.90
C ALA A 263 15.18 -10.92 9.72
N GLU A 264 14.55 -12.09 9.81
CA GLU A 264 15.20 -13.40 9.66
C GLU A 264 15.79 -13.60 8.25
N ASN A 265 15.08 -13.13 7.22
CA ASN A 265 15.51 -13.27 5.83
C ASN A 265 16.30 -12.06 5.31
N ASN A 266 16.63 -11.09 6.18
CA ASN A 266 17.23 -9.81 5.82
C ASN A 266 16.49 -9.15 4.64
N ALA A 267 15.16 -9.22 4.60
CA ALA A 267 14.34 -8.70 3.52
C ALA A 267 14.15 -7.18 3.62
N LEU A 268 14.03 -6.53 2.46
CA LEU A 268 13.62 -5.14 2.37
C LEU A 268 12.09 -5.06 2.45
N VAL A 269 11.55 -4.24 3.34
CA VAL A 269 10.10 -4.08 3.54
C VAL A 269 9.64 -2.78 2.87
N PHE A 270 8.62 -2.88 2.04
CA PHE A 270 7.98 -1.79 1.29
C PHE A 270 6.53 -1.60 1.74
N PRO A 271 6.28 -0.73 2.74
CA PRO A 271 4.92 -0.32 3.08
C PRO A 271 4.37 0.64 2.03
N ALA A 272 3.05 0.67 1.85
CA ALA A 272 2.42 1.54 0.86
C ALA A 272 2.63 3.02 1.21
N HIS A 273 2.51 3.35 2.50
CA HIS A 273 2.42 4.74 2.96
C HIS A 273 3.73 5.38 3.39
N PHE A 274 4.84 4.66 3.26
CA PHE A 274 6.09 5.21 3.77
C PHE A 274 6.57 6.37 2.89
N GLY A 275 6.55 7.57 3.47
CA GLY A 275 7.30 8.73 3.00
C GLY A 275 8.82 8.51 3.10
N GLY A 276 9.60 9.58 3.01
CA GLY A 276 11.06 9.48 3.07
C GLY A 276 11.60 8.51 2.01
N GLN A 277 12.35 7.50 2.45
CA GLN A 277 13.04 6.52 1.59
C GLN A 277 12.16 5.32 1.19
N GLY A 278 10.87 5.29 1.56
CA GLY A 278 9.85 4.35 1.07
C GLY A 278 9.98 2.88 1.49
N ALA A 279 11.17 2.41 1.87
CA ALA A 279 11.40 1.04 2.28
C ALA A 279 12.58 0.93 3.26
N ALA A 280 12.60 -0.11 4.08
CA ALA A 280 13.63 -0.35 5.08
C ALA A 280 13.90 -1.84 5.31
N ARG A 281 15.15 -2.19 5.62
CA ARG A 281 15.46 -3.49 6.22
C ARG A 281 15.26 -3.41 7.72
N ILE A 282 14.71 -4.48 8.26
CA ILE A 282 14.36 -4.58 9.67
C ILE A 282 15.34 -5.55 10.33
N GLU A 283 15.73 -5.26 11.57
CA GLU A 283 16.42 -6.20 12.43
C GLU A 283 15.60 -6.50 13.68
N ARG A 284 15.93 -7.61 14.33
CA ARG A 284 15.22 -8.07 15.53
C ARG A 284 16.20 -8.32 16.66
N THR A 285 15.93 -7.75 17.83
CA THR A 285 16.65 -8.02 19.08
C THR A 285 15.65 -8.50 20.13
N GLY A 286 15.65 -9.80 20.41
CA GLY A 286 14.64 -10.42 21.28
C GLY A 286 13.23 -10.32 20.68
N SER A 287 12.32 -9.63 21.36
CA SER A 287 10.94 -9.37 20.89
C SER A 287 10.77 -8.00 20.21
N LYS A 288 11.85 -7.20 20.11
CA LYS A 288 11.80 -5.85 19.54
C LYS A 288 12.34 -5.85 18.12
N PHE A 289 11.81 -4.95 17.30
CA PHE A 289 12.29 -4.66 15.96
C PHE A 289 12.85 -3.25 15.88
N SER A 290 13.80 -3.05 14.97
CA SER A 290 14.36 -1.74 14.63
C SER A 290 14.63 -1.64 13.13
N ILE A 291 14.73 -0.41 12.64
CA ILE A 291 15.20 -0.14 11.29
C ILE A 291 16.71 -0.34 11.26
N LYS A 292 17.18 -1.31 10.48
CA LYS A 292 18.60 -1.58 10.26
C LYS A 292 19.20 -0.61 9.24
N GLU A 293 18.51 -0.47 8.11
CA GLU A 293 18.91 0.43 7.03
C GLU A 293 17.69 0.83 6.18
N TRP A 294 17.71 2.05 5.68
CA TRP A 294 16.73 2.52 4.70
C TRP A 294 17.16 2.17 3.28
N ALA A 295 16.19 2.00 2.37
CA ALA A 295 16.44 1.78 0.96
C ALA A 295 17.07 3.01 0.28
N GLY A 296 17.68 2.78 -0.89
CA GLY A 296 18.35 3.82 -1.69
C GLY A 296 17.42 4.79 -2.44
N PHE A 297 16.14 4.88 -2.09
CA PHE A 297 15.22 5.81 -2.74
C PHE A 297 15.47 7.26 -2.29
N SER A 298 15.15 8.22 -3.17
CA SER A 298 15.14 9.63 -2.79
C SER A 298 14.16 9.86 -1.64
N ARG A 299 14.43 10.82 -0.76
CA ARG A 299 13.42 11.19 0.25
C ARG A 299 12.24 11.87 -0.43
N ILE A 300 11.03 11.50 -0.01
CA ILE A 300 9.84 12.35 -0.16
C ILE A 300 9.77 13.22 1.09
N SER A 301 9.57 14.52 0.89
CA SER A 301 9.51 15.56 1.92
C SER A 301 8.30 16.44 1.75
#